data_AF-A0A3P7MPM2-F1
#
_entry.id   AF-A0A3P7MPM2-F1
#
_cell.length_a   1.000
_cell.length_b   1.000
_cell.length_c   1.000
_cell.angle_alpha   90.00
_cell.angle_beta   90.00
_cell.angle_gamma   90.00
#
_symmetry.space_group_name_H-M   'P 1'
#
loop_
_entity.id
_entity.type
_entity.pdbx_description
1 polymer ?
#
loop_
_entity_poly.entity_id
_entity_poly.type
_entity_poly.pdbx_seq_one_letter_code
_entity_poly.pdbx_strand_id
1 'polypeptide(L)'
;MALESHRGRRKSFTIEVPKSAKPCLINQFFFCYVTIIVSVRLNLLFQRGQTPFNRASLLNVGFIEAMKRLNYACLIFHDVDLLPEDDRNLYMCDEVPTHMSATISKFNYK
;
A
#
# COMPACT_ATOMS: atom_id res chain seq x y z
N MET A 1 -9.25 -28.35 3.21
CA MET A 1 -8.18 -28.16 4.20
C MET A 1 -7.15 -27.22 3.60
N ALA A 2 -7.36 -25.90 3.74
CA ALA A 2 -6.35 -24.84 3.55
C ALA A 2 -6.92 -23.49 4.00
N LEU A 3 -7.65 -23.44 5.14
CA LEU A 3 -7.93 -22.19 5.83
C LEU A 3 -6.75 -21.87 6.76
N GLU A 4 -5.53 -21.87 6.23
CA GLU A 4 -4.38 -21.38 6.98
C GLU A 4 -4.33 -19.85 6.85
N SER A 5 -5.12 -19.22 7.71
CA SER A 5 -4.93 -17.89 8.29
C SER A 5 -3.73 -17.12 7.71
N HIS A 6 -3.97 -16.31 6.68
CA HIS A 6 -3.02 -15.32 6.14
C HIS A 6 -2.61 -14.26 7.18
N ARG A 7 -3.13 -14.35 8.40
CA ARG A 7 -2.89 -13.46 9.54
C ARG A 7 -1.43 -13.48 10.02
N GLY A 8 -0.69 -14.57 9.80
CA GLY A 8 0.71 -14.72 10.22
C GLY A 8 1.77 -14.58 9.12
N ARG A 9 1.38 -14.36 7.86
CA ARG A 9 2.35 -14.28 6.76
C ARG A 9 3.02 -12.90 6.70
N ARG A 10 4.29 -12.87 6.27
CA ARG A 10 5.04 -11.64 6.04
C ARG A 10 4.42 -10.85 4.88
N LYS A 11 4.10 -9.58 5.15
CA LYS A 11 3.43 -8.67 4.22
C LYS A 11 4.32 -7.50 3.88
N SER A 12 4.34 -7.14 2.61
CA SER A 12 4.96 -5.91 2.12
C SER A 12 3.88 -4.94 1.71
N PHE A 13 4.01 -3.71 2.18
CA PHE A 13 3.13 -2.60 1.87
C PHE A 13 3.92 -1.57 1.08
N THR A 14 3.55 -1.38 -0.18
CA THR A 14 4.27 -0.56 -1.13
C THR A 14 3.44 0.67 -1.44
N ILE A 15 4.04 1.84 -1.23
CA ILE A 15 3.41 3.14 -1.42
C ILE A 15 4.16 3.91 -2.50
N GLU A 16 3.45 4.22 -3.56
CA GLU A 16 3.84 5.19 -4.56
C GLU A 16 3.69 6.62 -4.03
N VAL A 17 4.76 7.41 -4.11
CA VAL A 17 4.70 8.82 -3.74
C VAL A 17 4.78 9.69 -4.99
N PRO A 18 3.67 10.28 -5.44
CA PRO A 18 3.69 11.20 -6.57
C PRO A 18 4.51 12.44 -6.26
N LYS A 19 5.17 13.01 -7.28
CA LYS A 19 6.01 14.22 -7.15
C LYS A 19 5.23 15.44 -6.61
N SER A 20 3.92 15.46 -6.81
CA SER A 20 3.01 16.50 -6.32
C SER A 20 2.51 16.26 -4.88
N ALA A 21 2.89 15.16 -4.24
CA ALA A 21 2.47 14.84 -2.87
C ALA A 21 2.97 15.94 -1.92
N LYS A 22 2.04 16.57 -1.20
CA LYS A 22 2.36 17.59 -0.20
C LYS A 22 3.03 16.91 1.01
N PRO A 23 4.05 17.53 1.64
CA PRO A 23 4.69 16.96 2.83
C PRO A 23 3.71 16.66 3.98
N CYS A 24 2.64 17.46 4.09
CA CYS A 24 1.58 17.26 5.07
C CYS A 24 0.83 15.92 4.88
N LEU A 25 0.56 15.52 3.63
CA LEU A 25 -0.12 14.24 3.32
C LEU A 25 0.73 13.05 3.74
N ILE A 26 2.04 13.12 3.53
CA ILE A 26 2.96 12.06 3.93
C ILE A 26 2.98 11.95 5.46
N ASN A 27 3.07 13.07 6.18
CA ASN A 27 3.03 13.05 7.65
C ASN A 27 1.70 12.53 8.20
N GLN A 28 0.59 12.92 7.59
CA GLN A 28 -0.73 12.45 8.00
C GLN A 28 -0.93 10.97 7.73
N PHE A 29 -0.39 10.47 6.61
CA PHE A 29 -0.29 9.04 6.36
C PHE A 29 0.51 8.38 7.48
N PHE A 30 1.76 8.79 7.76
CA PHE A 30 2.52 8.17 8.85
C PHE A 30 1.82 8.22 10.22
N PHE A 31 1.09 9.27 10.55
CA PHE A 31 0.42 9.39 11.84
C PHE A 31 -0.85 8.52 11.97
N CYS A 32 -1.71 8.48 10.94
CA CYS A 32 -2.93 7.67 10.96
C CYS A 32 -2.67 6.18 10.67
N TYR A 33 -1.66 5.86 9.87
CA TYR A 33 -1.48 4.53 9.27
C TYR A 33 -0.61 3.60 10.11
N VAL A 34 0.35 4.15 10.88
CA VAL A 34 1.29 3.38 11.70
C VAL A 34 0.58 2.63 12.85
N THR A 35 -0.59 3.10 13.29
CA THR A 35 -1.43 2.43 14.30
C THR A 35 -2.30 1.31 13.73
N ILE A 36 -2.70 1.36 12.45
CA ILE A 36 -3.65 0.40 11.86
C ILE A 36 -2.92 -0.78 11.19
N ILE A 37 -1.71 -0.55 10.65
CA ILE A 37 -0.97 -1.57 9.90
C ILE A 37 0.31 -2.04 10.59
N VAL A 38 0.18 -2.36 11.88
CA VAL A 38 1.28 -2.72 12.80
C VAL A 38 2.11 -3.93 12.34
N SER A 39 1.64 -4.72 11.37
CA SER A 39 2.29 -5.97 10.92
C SER A 39 2.81 -5.97 9.48
N VAL A 40 2.99 -4.81 8.83
CA VAL A 40 3.54 -4.73 7.46
C VAL A 40 4.89 -4.04 7.41
N ARG A 41 5.67 -4.35 6.37
CA ARG A 41 6.85 -3.57 6.00
C ARG A 41 6.47 -2.51 4.97
N LEU A 42 6.70 -1.23 5.31
CA LEU A 42 6.43 -0.09 4.43
C LEU A 42 7.61 0.14 3.47
N ASN A 43 7.33 0.26 2.17
CA ASN A 43 8.28 0.67 1.15
C ASN A 43 7.76 1.93 0.46
N LEU A 44 8.51 3.03 0.56
CA LEU A 44 8.20 4.28 -0.12
C LEU A 44 8.97 4.36 -1.43
N LEU A 45 8.26 4.61 -2.52
CA LEU A 45 8.84 4.67 -3.87
C LEU A 45 8.70 6.07 -4.45
N PHE A 46 9.83 6.62 -4.88
CA PHE A 46 9.92 7.96 -5.45
C PHE A 46 10.51 7.89 -6.85
N GLN A 47 9.81 8.46 -7.83
CA GLN A 47 10.38 8.63 -9.17
C GLN A 47 11.24 9.89 -9.21
N ARG A 48 12.54 9.71 -9.48
CA ARG A 48 13.49 10.83 -9.68
C ARG A 48 13.50 11.28 -11.15
N GLY A 49 13.92 12.52 -11.37
CA GLY A 49 14.12 13.11 -12.70
C GLY A 49 12.94 13.97 -13.16
N GLN A 50 13.01 14.45 -14.41
CA GLN A 50 11.98 15.32 -14.99
C GLN A 50 10.97 14.58 -15.87
N THR A 51 11.11 13.25 -16.00
CA THR A 51 10.17 12.44 -16.77
C THR A 51 8.76 12.44 -16.13
N PRO A 52 7.71 12.25 -16.94
CA PRO A 52 6.34 12.13 -16.43
C PRO A 52 6.24 11.01 -15.39
N PHE A 53 5.47 11.25 -14.33
CA PHE A 53 5.26 10.27 -13.27
C PHE A 53 4.57 9.01 -13.81
N ASN A 54 5.21 7.85 -13.62
CA ASN A 54 4.70 6.55 -14.05
C ASN A 54 4.44 5.67 -12.81
N ARG A 55 3.18 5.68 -12.39
CA ARG A 55 2.69 4.91 -11.25
C ARG A 55 2.95 3.41 -11.41
N ALA A 56 2.53 2.83 -12.53
CA ALA A 56 2.65 1.40 -12.78
C ALA A 56 4.12 0.91 -12.76
N SER A 57 5.03 1.69 -13.33
CA SER A 57 6.45 1.36 -13.29
C SER A 57 7.02 1.38 -11.87
N LEU A 58 6.60 2.32 -11.03
CA LEU A 58 7.01 2.34 -9.62
C LEU A 58 6.51 1.11 -8.88
N LEU A 59 5.25 0.72 -9.06
CA LEU A 59 4.69 -0.48 -8.42
C LEU A 59 5.48 -1.74 -8.79
N ASN A 60 5.84 -1.88 -10.07
CA ASN A 60 6.68 -2.99 -10.55
C ASN A 60 8.07 -2.99 -9.91
N VAL A 61 8.72 -1.82 -9.82
CA VAL A 61 10.01 -1.67 -9.12
C VAL A 61 9.85 -2.02 -7.64
N GLY A 62 8.77 -1.58 -7.02
CA GLY A 62 8.41 -1.90 -5.64
C GLY A 62 8.30 -3.38 -5.37
N PHE A 63 7.63 -4.10 -6.26
CA PHE A 63 7.54 -5.56 -6.20
C PHE A 63 8.93 -6.20 -6.26
N ILE A 64 9.75 -5.82 -7.24
CA ILE A 64 11.09 -6.39 -7.43
C ILE A 64 11.97 -6.11 -6.20
N GLU A 65 12.00 -4.87 -5.71
CA GLU A 65 12.82 -4.47 -4.56
C GLU A 65 12.34 -5.09 -3.24
N ALA A 66 11.02 -5.24 -3.05
CA ALA A 66 10.47 -5.93 -1.90
C ALA A 66 10.90 -7.41 -1.89
N MET A 67 10.75 -8.10 -3.03
CA MET A 67 11.09 -9.51 -3.17
C MET A 67 12.60 -9.79 -3.03
N LYS A 68 13.46 -8.83 -3.37
CA LYS A 68 14.91 -8.92 -3.10
C LYS A 68 15.26 -8.90 -1.62
N ARG A 69 14.47 -8.19 -0.80
CA ARG A 69 14.72 -8.07 0.65
C ARG A 69 14.24 -9.30 1.40
N LEU A 70 12.99 -9.70 1.14
CA LEU A 70 12.34 -10.85 1.79
C LEU A 70 11.36 -11.49 0.81
N ASN A 71 11.17 -12.81 0.94
CA ASN A 71 10.08 -13.51 0.27
C ASN A 71 8.76 -13.21 0.97
N TYR A 72 8.12 -12.12 0.56
CA TYR A 72 6.79 -11.75 1.01
C TYR A 72 5.74 -12.65 0.36
N ALA A 73 4.76 -13.10 1.14
CA ALA A 73 3.65 -13.90 0.61
C ALA A 73 2.48 -13.05 0.14
N CYS A 74 2.53 -11.74 0.41
CA CYS A 74 1.46 -10.78 0.16
C CYS A 74 2.10 -9.41 -0.10
N LEU A 75 1.74 -8.80 -1.22
CA LEU A 75 2.08 -7.43 -1.55
C LEU A 75 0.81 -6.62 -1.66
N ILE A 76 0.81 -5.46 -1.01
CA ILE A 76 -0.27 -4.49 -1.04
C ILE A 76 0.28 -3.23 -1.69
N PHE A 77 -0.42 -2.73 -2.69
CA PHE A 77 -0.14 -1.45 -3.34
C PHE A 77 -1.15 -0.42 -2.87
N HIS A 78 -0.69 0.77 -2.52
CA HIS A 78 -1.56 1.76 -1.90
C HIS A 78 -1.11 3.20 -2.18
N ASP A 79 -2.08 4.03 -2.56
CA ASP A 79 -1.86 5.45 -2.80
C ASP A 79 -1.57 6.21 -1.49
N VAL A 80 -0.63 7.15 -1.51
CA VAL A 80 -0.28 7.96 -0.32
C VAL A 80 -1.42 8.88 0.16
N ASP A 81 -2.43 9.14 -0.69
CA ASP A 81 -3.53 10.06 -0.41
C ASP A 81 -4.84 9.38 0.01
N LEU A 82 -4.88 8.04 0.04
CA LEU A 82 -6.01 7.30 0.57
C LEU A 82 -5.75 6.90 2.03
N LEU A 83 -6.76 7.03 2.89
CA LEU A 83 -6.71 6.56 4.27
C LEU A 83 -7.93 5.68 4.51
N PRO A 84 -7.78 4.52 5.17
CA PRO A 84 -8.95 3.75 5.60
C PRO A 84 -9.70 4.55 6.66
N GLU A 85 -10.99 4.76 6.42
CA GLU A 85 -11.88 5.42 7.39
C GLU A 85 -12.46 4.44 8.42
N ASP A 86 -12.40 3.15 8.12
CA ASP A 86 -12.95 2.06 8.91
C ASP A 86 -11.85 1.04 9.22
N ASP A 87 -11.69 0.71 10.51
CA ASP A 87 -10.69 -0.23 11.01
C ASP A 87 -10.99 -1.70 10.65
N ARG A 88 -12.21 -1.98 10.17
CA ARG A 88 -12.62 -3.26 9.59
C ARG A 88 -12.03 -3.51 8.21
N ASN A 89 -11.46 -2.49 7.54
CA ASN A 89 -10.71 -2.68 6.30
C ASN A 89 -9.35 -3.31 6.59
N LEU A 90 -9.35 -4.64 6.75
CA LEU A 90 -8.17 -5.40 7.07
C LEU A 90 -7.25 -5.49 5.85
N TYR A 91 -6.07 -4.90 5.97
CA TYR A 91 -5.01 -4.98 4.96
C TYR A 91 -4.38 -6.39 4.93
N MET A 92 -5.09 -7.29 4.28
CA MET A 92 -4.77 -8.71 4.12
C MET A 92 -4.94 -9.12 2.66
N CYS A 93 -4.01 -9.94 2.17
CA CYS A 93 -4.22 -10.59 0.88
C CYS A 93 -5.18 -11.77 1.03
N ASP A 94 -5.99 -11.95 0.00
CA ASP A 94 -6.85 -13.11 -0.20
C ASP A 94 -6.22 -14.06 -1.23
N GLU A 95 -6.90 -15.16 -1.56
CA GLU A 95 -6.50 -16.09 -2.63
C GLU A 95 -6.56 -15.44 -4.02
N VAL A 96 -7.38 -14.40 -4.17
CA VAL A 96 -7.57 -13.63 -5.39
C VAL A 96 -7.16 -12.18 -5.19
N PRO A 97 -6.83 -11.42 -6.26
CA PRO A 97 -6.54 -10.00 -6.15
C PRO A 97 -7.72 -9.23 -5.55
N THR A 98 -7.48 -8.54 -4.43
CA THR A 98 -8.50 -7.76 -3.71
C THR A 98 -8.32 -6.27 -3.98
N HIS A 99 -9.39 -5.58 -4.36
CA HIS A 99 -9.42 -4.13 -4.45
C HIS A 99 -9.83 -3.52 -3.10
N MET A 100 -8.86 -3.05 -2.31
CA MET A 100 -9.07 -2.61 -0.91
C MET A 100 -9.72 -1.22 -0.78
N SER A 101 -9.60 -0.37 -1.80
CA SER A 101 -10.17 0.98 -1.86
C SER A 101 -11.37 1.04 -2.80
N ALA A 102 -12.34 0.14 -2.61
CA ALA A 102 -13.49 0.02 -3.49
C ALA A 102 -14.38 1.27 -3.52
N THR A 103 -14.55 1.90 -2.36
CA THR A 103 -15.33 3.13 -2.18
C THR A 103 -14.46 4.18 -1.51
N ILE A 104 -14.40 5.37 -2.10
CA ILE A 104 -13.60 6.48 -1.57
C ILE A 104 -14.45 7.75 -1.46
N SER A 105 -14.13 8.58 -0.46
CA SER A 105 -14.83 9.84 -0.18
C SER A 105 -14.82 10.80 -1.38
N LYS A 106 -13.74 10.80 -2.18
CA LYS A 106 -13.63 11.61 -3.41
C LYS A 106 -14.76 11.34 -4.42
N PHE A 107 -15.32 10.13 -4.43
CA PHE A 107 -16.47 9.75 -5.26
C PHE A 107 -17.77 9.63 -4.47
N ASN A 108 -17.83 10.18 -3.24
CA ASN A 108 -18.96 10.08 -2.32
C ASN A 108 -19.38 8.62 -2.05
N TYR A 109 -18.41 7.69 -2.02
CA TYR A 109 -18.64 6.25 -1.80
C TYR A 109 -19.59 5.61 -2.83
N LYS A 110 -19.68 6.18 -4.04
CA LYS A 110 -20.44 5.65 -5.17
C LYS A 110 -19.54 5.01 -6.21
#